data_AF-A0A7Y9W4K4-F1
#
_entry.id   AF-A0A7Y9W4K4-F1
#
_cell.length_a   1.000
_cell.length_b   1.000
_cell.length_c   1.000
_cell.angle_alpha   90.00
_cell.angle_beta   90.00
_cell.angle_gamma   90.00
#
_symmetry.space_group_name_H-M   'P 1'
#
loop_
_entity.id
_entity.type
_entity.pdbx_description
1 polymer ?
#
loop_
_entity_poly.entity_id
_entity_poly.type
_entity_poly.pdbx_seq_one_letter_code
_entity_poly.pdbx_strand_id
1 'polypeptide(L)'
;MNWLAEYFAQRTSPLTLSLWAHPPLILGPDGPVAQPAYVLPYPGESLVLTPAQVVEAGGLRYELPAHYDAMQPLTTSVAGFLAGEPSPQFFREVTIYAPSRFNPDFLVTINRVFSFVPVFSSDGSPGFFGSSIDIAEETQPPSQMRLPWTFHGYISI
;
A
#
# COMPACT_ATOMS: atom_id res chain seq x y z
N MET A 1 18.55 5.28 -8.33
CA MET A 1 17.71 5.48 -9.52
C MET A 1 16.25 5.38 -9.07
N ASN A 2 15.39 6.35 -9.41
CA ASN A 2 14.01 6.38 -8.92
C ASN A 2 13.07 5.93 -10.05
N TRP A 3 13.04 4.62 -10.30
CA TRP A 3 12.27 4.02 -11.40
C TRP A 3 10.78 4.35 -11.32
N LEU A 4 10.22 4.53 -10.11
CA LEU A 4 8.81 4.88 -9.96
C LEU A 4 8.52 6.28 -10.51
N ALA A 5 9.43 7.23 -10.30
CA ALA A 5 9.32 8.55 -10.92
C ALA A 5 9.35 8.47 -12.45
N GLU A 6 10.17 7.59 -13.01
CA GLU A 6 10.21 7.34 -14.45
C GLU A 6 8.90 6.73 -14.95
N TYR A 7 8.29 5.80 -14.20
CA TYR A 7 7.01 5.20 -14.56
C TYR A 7 5.88 6.23 -14.60
N PHE A 8 5.83 7.12 -13.61
CA PHE A 8 4.90 8.25 -13.65
C PHE A 8 5.16 9.19 -14.82
N ALA A 9 6.42 9.54 -15.10
CA ALA A 9 6.79 10.43 -16.20
C ALA A 9 6.43 9.86 -17.57
N GLN A 10 6.63 8.55 -17.76
CA GLN A 10 6.32 7.82 -18.99
C GLN A 10 4.86 7.40 -19.09
N ARG A 11 4.07 7.60 -18.03
CA ARG A 11 2.69 7.11 -17.91
C ARG A 11 2.59 5.61 -18.16
N THR A 12 3.53 4.84 -17.61
CA THR A 12 3.64 3.40 -17.84
C THR A 12 2.35 2.69 -17.46
N SER A 13 1.86 1.84 -18.35
CA SER A 13 0.65 1.05 -18.16
C SER A 13 0.74 -0.24 -18.99
N PRO A 14 0.38 -1.41 -18.42
CA PRO A 14 0.01 -1.62 -17.02
C PRO A 14 1.23 -1.54 -16.10
N LEU A 15 1.01 -1.22 -14.83
CA LEU A 15 1.90 -1.60 -13.74
C LEU A 15 1.20 -2.68 -12.92
N THR A 16 1.97 -3.57 -12.30
CA THR A 16 1.49 -4.63 -11.42
C THR A 16 2.07 -4.45 -10.02
N LEU A 17 1.25 -4.71 -8.99
CA LEU A 17 1.63 -4.58 -7.59
C LEU A 17 1.45 -5.91 -6.85
N SER A 18 2.55 -6.45 -6.32
CA SER A 18 2.50 -7.46 -5.26
C SER A 18 2.76 -6.81 -3.91
N LEU A 19 2.03 -7.20 -2.87
CA LEU A 19 2.07 -6.51 -1.57
C LEU A 19 1.80 -7.47 -0.42
N TRP A 20 2.56 -7.33 0.65
CA TRP A 20 2.39 -8.01 1.92
C TRP A 20 2.14 -6.97 3.00
N ALA A 21 1.10 -7.17 3.80
CA ALA A 21 0.81 -6.38 4.99
C ALA A 21 0.95 -7.26 6.22
N HIS A 22 1.86 -6.87 7.11
CA HIS A 22 2.17 -7.58 8.33
C HIS A 22 1.54 -6.84 9.52
N PRO A 23 0.54 -7.45 10.17
CA PRO A 23 -0.02 -6.90 11.40
C PRO A 23 1.01 -6.82 12.53
N PRO A 24 0.85 -5.83 13.45
CA PRO A 24 1.56 -5.79 14.72
C PRO A 24 1.45 -7.09 15.53
N LEU A 25 2.39 -7.31 16.43
CA LEU A 25 2.32 -8.41 17.39
C LEU A 25 1.11 -8.24 18.32
N ILE A 26 0.53 -9.38 18.71
CA ILE A 26 -0.48 -9.45 19.79
C ILE A 26 0.15 -10.06 21.03
N LEU A 27 -0.38 -9.72 22.21
CA LEU A 27 0.02 -10.36 23.46
C LEU A 27 -0.71 -11.70 23.61
N GLY A 28 0.04 -12.80 23.45
CA GLY A 28 -0.39 -14.15 23.78
C GLY A 28 -0.06 -14.54 25.23
N PRO A 29 -0.48 -15.73 25.66
CA PRO A 29 -0.25 -16.21 27.03
C PRO A 29 1.25 -16.32 27.39
N ASP A 30 2.10 -16.67 26.42
CA ASP A 30 3.54 -16.86 26.61
C ASP A 30 4.40 -15.68 26.13
N GLY A 31 3.76 -14.57 25.72
CA GLY A 31 4.44 -13.38 25.20
C GLY A 31 3.94 -12.92 23.82
N PRO A 32 4.69 -12.04 23.13
CA PRO A 32 4.30 -11.51 21.83
C PRO A 32 4.23 -12.59 20.75
N VAL A 33 3.13 -12.63 20.00
CA VAL A 33 2.88 -13.60 18.93
C VAL A 33 2.68 -12.87 17.60
N ALA A 34 3.33 -13.39 16.55
CA ALA A 34 3.17 -12.90 15.19
C ALA A 34 1.79 -13.29 14.64
N GLN A 35 1.15 -12.34 13.96
CA GLN A 35 -0.11 -12.58 13.27
C GLN A 35 0.16 -12.94 11.79
N PRO A 36 -0.74 -13.70 11.15
CA PRO A 36 -0.66 -13.98 9.71
C PRO A 36 -0.63 -12.69 8.88
N ALA A 37 0.16 -12.69 7.81
CA ALA A 37 0.24 -11.55 6.89
C ALA A 37 -0.89 -11.59 5.85
N TYR A 38 -1.38 -10.43 5.42
CA TYR A 38 -2.28 -10.31 4.28
C TYR A 38 -1.47 -10.07 3.01
N VAL A 39 -1.87 -10.70 1.91
CA VAL A 39 -1.05 -10.75 0.69
C VAL A 39 -1.89 -10.47 -0.55
N LEU A 40 -1.37 -9.60 -1.41
CA LEU A 40 -1.63 -9.51 -2.85
C LEU A 40 -0.48 -10.26 -3.55
N PRO A 41 -0.66 -11.55 -3.90
CA PRO A 41 0.44 -12.40 -4.33
C PRO A 41 0.89 -12.06 -5.76
N TYR A 42 2.15 -12.39 -6.08
CA TYR A 42 2.65 -12.35 -7.46
C TYR A 42 1.80 -13.25 -8.37
N PRO A 43 1.42 -12.82 -9.61
CA PRO A 43 1.97 -11.70 -10.40
C PRO A 43 1.50 -10.30 -10.00
N GLY A 44 0.66 -10.17 -8.96
CA GLY A 44 0.20 -8.89 -8.44
C GLY A 44 -1.09 -8.39 -9.08
N GLU A 45 -1.59 -7.29 -8.55
CA GLU A 45 -2.80 -6.63 -9.02
C GLU A 45 -2.45 -5.50 -10.00
N SER A 46 -3.28 -5.31 -11.02
CA SER A 46 -3.06 -4.24 -12.01
C SER A 46 -3.30 -2.86 -11.39
N LEU A 47 -2.44 -1.91 -11.73
CA LEU A 47 -2.55 -0.52 -11.35
C LEU A 47 -2.96 0.35 -12.54
N VAL A 48 -3.93 1.24 -12.32
CA VAL A 48 -4.44 2.19 -13.32
C VAL A 48 -3.93 3.59 -13.00
N LEU A 49 -3.31 4.24 -13.99
CA LEU A 49 -2.82 5.61 -13.84
C LEU A 49 -3.95 6.64 -14.00
N THR A 50 -4.11 7.47 -12.99
CA THR A 50 -4.80 8.75 -13.06
C THR A 50 -3.75 9.87 -13.17
N PRO A 51 -3.67 10.62 -14.29
CA PRO A 51 -2.74 11.75 -14.44
C PRO A 51 -3.02 12.86 -13.43
N ALA A 52 -2.01 13.70 -13.18
CA ALA A 52 -2.16 14.90 -12.35
C ALA A 52 -3.23 15.83 -12.93
N GLN A 53 -4.02 16.44 -12.06
CA GLN A 53 -5.14 17.30 -12.45
C GLN A 53 -5.10 18.63 -11.74
N VAL A 54 -5.55 19.66 -12.44
CA VAL A 54 -5.79 20.97 -11.85
C VAL A 54 -7.29 21.10 -11.61
N VAL A 55 -7.67 21.33 -10.36
CA VAL A 55 -9.06 21.55 -9.96
C VAL A 55 -9.23 22.94 -9.39
N GLU A 56 -10.37 23.56 -9.67
CA GLU A 56 -10.74 24.86 -9.10
C GLU A 56 -11.88 24.67 -8.10
N ALA A 57 -11.66 25.12 -6.87
CA ALA A 57 -12.65 25.04 -5.80
C ALA A 57 -12.59 26.29 -4.94
N GLY A 58 -13.73 26.98 -4.77
CA GLY A 58 -13.81 28.20 -3.96
C GLY A 58 -12.92 29.35 -4.46
N GLY A 59 -12.69 29.44 -5.79
CA GLY A 59 -11.81 30.44 -6.40
C GLY A 59 -10.31 30.16 -6.25
N LEU A 60 -9.94 29.01 -5.68
CA LEU A 60 -8.56 28.57 -5.52
C LEU A 60 -8.24 27.42 -6.48
N ARG A 61 -7.01 27.46 -7.02
CA ARG A 61 -6.49 26.45 -7.94
C ARG A 61 -5.65 25.42 -7.18
N TYR A 62 -6.08 24.16 -7.25
CA TYR A 62 -5.40 23.03 -6.62
C TYR A 62 -4.81 22.09 -7.67
N GLU A 63 -3.57 21.66 -7.44
CA GLU A 63 -2.94 20.62 -8.23
C GLU A 63 -3.02 19.30 -7.45
N LEU A 64 -3.78 18.36 -8.01
CA LEU A 64 -3.90 17.00 -7.50
C LEU A 64 -2.81 16.14 -8.15
N PRO A 65 -2.02 15.39 -7.35
CA PRO A 65 -0.96 14.56 -7.90
C PRO A 65 -1.49 13.43 -8.78
N ALA A 66 -0.67 13.03 -9.75
CA ALA A 66 -0.87 11.78 -10.46
C ALA A 66 -0.81 10.61 -9.46
N HIS A 67 -1.59 9.57 -9.71
CA HIS A 67 -1.61 8.40 -8.86
C HIS A 67 -1.96 7.14 -9.62
N TYR A 68 -1.48 6.01 -9.11
CA TYR A 68 -1.84 4.68 -9.54
C TYR A 68 -2.82 4.07 -8.55
N ASP A 69 -3.96 3.58 -9.01
CA ASP A 69 -4.93 2.85 -8.20
C ASP A 69 -4.95 1.37 -8.56
N ALA A 70 -4.98 0.49 -7.56
CA ALA A 70 -5.18 -0.92 -7.80
C ALA A 70 -6.60 -1.20 -8.30
N MET A 71 -6.70 -1.97 -9.39
CA MET A 71 -7.97 -2.30 -10.02
C MET A 71 -8.81 -3.21 -9.11
N GLN A 72 -10.08 -2.85 -8.91
CA GLN A 72 -11.00 -3.66 -8.11
C GLN A 72 -11.67 -4.77 -8.93
N PRO A 73 -12.08 -5.87 -8.29
CA PRO A 73 -11.87 -6.22 -6.87
C PRO A 73 -10.47 -6.78 -6.58
N LEU A 74 -9.92 -6.47 -5.40
CA LEU A 74 -8.62 -7.01 -4.97
C LEU A 74 -8.78 -8.39 -4.32
N THR A 75 -7.94 -9.34 -4.71
CA THR A 75 -7.96 -10.70 -4.15
C THR A 75 -6.94 -10.82 -3.02
N THR A 76 -7.42 -10.69 -1.77
CA THR A 76 -6.57 -10.84 -0.57
C THR A 76 -6.41 -12.30 -0.19
N SER A 77 -5.16 -12.76 -0.05
CA SER A 77 -4.81 -14.03 0.57
C SER A 77 -4.23 -13.81 1.97
N VAL A 78 -4.32 -14.80 2.87
CA VAL A 78 -3.60 -14.78 4.16
C VAL A 78 -2.43 -15.75 4.08
N ALA A 79 -1.22 -15.26 4.32
CA ALA A 79 -0.02 -16.09 4.36
C ALA A 79 -0.13 -17.14 5.46
N GLY A 80 0.02 -18.42 5.09
CA GLY A 80 -0.04 -19.55 6.03
C GLY A 80 -1.42 -20.20 6.21
N PHE A 81 -2.47 -19.71 5.54
CA PHE A 81 -3.77 -20.39 5.47
C PHE A 81 -3.85 -21.28 4.21
N LEU A 82 -4.49 -22.44 4.34
CA LEU A 82 -4.77 -23.34 3.20
C LEU A 82 -5.76 -22.67 2.23
N ALA A 83 -5.59 -22.92 0.93
CA ALA A 83 -6.51 -22.45 -0.10
C ALA A 83 -7.93 -22.99 0.18
N GLY A 84 -8.92 -22.08 0.32
CA GLY A 84 -10.34 -22.44 0.47
C GLY A 84 -11.02 -21.92 1.73
N GLU A 85 -10.28 -21.44 2.73
CA GLU A 85 -10.88 -20.72 3.88
C GLU A 85 -11.23 -19.28 3.48
N PRO A 86 -12.36 -18.72 3.95
CA PRO A 86 -12.71 -17.34 3.71
C PRO A 86 -11.67 -16.41 4.34
N SER A 87 -10.72 -15.98 3.51
CA SER A 87 -9.73 -14.96 3.84
C SER A 87 -10.46 -13.64 4.13
N PRO A 88 -10.19 -12.95 5.25
CA PRO A 88 -10.71 -11.61 5.47
C PRO A 88 -10.24 -10.72 4.32
N GLN A 89 -11.17 -9.99 3.69
CA GLN A 89 -10.81 -9.01 2.67
C GLN A 89 -10.12 -7.82 3.33
N PHE A 90 -8.80 -7.93 3.50
CA PHE A 90 -7.98 -6.86 4.06
C PHE A 90 -7.78 -5.75 3.02
N PHE A 91 -7.24 -6.05 1.84
CA PHE A 91 -7.03 -5.02 0.81
C PHE A 91 -8.35 -4.71 0.10
N ARG A 92 -8.83 -3.48 0.25
CA ARG A 92 -10.00 -2.92 -0.45
C ARG A 92 -9.59 -1.91 -1.51
N GLU A 93 -8.58 -1.12 -1.20
CA GLU A 93 -8.01 -0.09 -2.07
C GLU A 93 -6.53 0.07 -1.76
N VAL A 94 -5.73 0.23 -2.81
CA VAL A 94 -4.32 0.58 -2.71
C VAL A 94 -4.04 1.65 -3.75
N THR A 95 -3.48 2.77 -3.31
CA THR A 95 -3.13 3.89 -4.20
C THR A 95 -1.69 4.30 -3.96
N ILE A 96 -0.97 4.60 -5.04
CA ILE A 96 0.39 5.15 -5.02
C ILE A 96 0.34 6.53 -5.63
N TYR A 97 0.60 7.57 -4.84
CA TYR A 97 0.66 8.95 -5.28
C TYR A 97 2.07 9.37 -5.66
N ALA A 98 2.19 10.11 -6.76
CA ALA A 98 3.40 10.83 -7.09
C ALA A 98 3.63 12.01 -6.13
N PRO A 99 4.88 12.48 -5.98
CA PRO A 99 5.20 13.72 -5.28
C PRO A 99 4.33 14.89 -5.74
N SER A 100 4.01 15.77 -4.80
CA SER A 100 3.23 16.98 -4.99
C SER A 100 3.83 18.13 -4.19
N ARG A 101 3.30 19.33 -4.38
CA ARG A 101 3.65 20.51 -3.56
C ARG A 101 3.34 20.35 -2.06
N PHE A 102 2.43 19.43 -1.70
CA PHE A 102 2.01 19.19 -0.31
C PHE A 102 2.76 18.02 0.34
N ASN A 103 3.20 17.06 -0.48
CA ASN A 103 4.03 15.94 -0.05
C ASN A 103 5.12 15.70 -1.09
N PRO A 104 6.40 16.04 -0.80
CA PRO A 104 7.49 15.92 -1.76
C PRO A 104 7.90 14.47 -2.03
N ASP A 105 7.37 13.51 -1.28
CA ASP A 105 7.67 12.10 -1.40
C ASP A 105 6.53 11.33 -2.09
N PHE A 106 6.86 10.13 -2.60
CA PHE A 106 5.83 9.17 -2.96
C PHE A 106 5.02 8.77 -1.73
N LEU A 107 3.72 8.55 -1.91
CA LEU A 107 2.85 8.13 -0.82
C LEU A 107 2.07 6.90 -1.24
N VAL A 108 2.16 5.83 -0.44
CA VAL A 108 1.29 4.67 -0.58
C VAL A 108 0.19 4.78 0.46
N THR A 109 -1.06 4.60 0.02
CA THR A 109 -2.21 4.51 0.90
C THR A 109 -2.90 3.17 0.73
N ILE A 110 -3.30 2.56 1.84
CA ILE A 110 -4.05 1.29 1.85
C ILE A 110 -5.31 1.49 2.65
N ASN A 111 -6.45 1.12 2.07
CA ASN A 111 -7.79 1.22 2.68
C ASN A 111 -8.17 2.62 3.19
N ARG A 112 -7.45 3.67 2.77
CA ARG A 112 -7.50 5.02 3.36
C ARG A 112 -7.20 5.07 4.87
N VAL A 113 -6.72 3.97 5.44
CA VAL A 113 -6.44 3.81 6.87
C VAL A 113 -4.93 3.85 7.13
N PHE A 114 -4.14 3.30 6.21
CA PHE A 114 -2.68 3.31 6.28
C PHE A 114 -2.12 4.27 5.26
N SER A 115 -1.06 4.98 5.63
CA SER A 115 -0.36 5.93 4.76
C SER A 115 1.11 5.96 5.10
N PHE A 116 1.98 5.69 4.12
CA PHE A 116 3.42 5.66 4.34
C PHE A 116 4.21 6.07 3.09
N VAL A 117 5.40 6.62 3.31
CA VAL A 117 6.38 6.85 2.26
C VAL A 117 7.15 5.54 2.02
N PRO A 118 7.13 4.97 0.80
CA PRO A 118 7.84 3.73 0.52
C PRO A 118 9.36 3.96 0.49
N VAL A 119 10.09 3.11 1.19
CA VAL A 119 11.55 3.02 1.15
C VAL A 119 11.93 1.95 0.12
N PHE A 120 12.44 2.39 -1.03
CA PHE A 120 12.82 1.49 -2.12
C PHE A 120 14.16 0.79 -1.86
N SER A 121 14.30 -0.42 -2.37
CA SER A 121 15.54 -1.18 -2.28
C SER A 121 16.70 -0.43 -2.95
N SER A 122 17.84 -0.38 -2.26
CA SER A 122 19.06 0.27 -2.76
C SER A 122 19.74 -0.48 -3.90
N ASP A 123 19.40 -1.75 -4.10
CA ASP A 123 19.95 -2.59 -5.17
C ASP A 123 19.33 -2.31 -6.55
N GLY A 124 18.34 -1.41 -6.62
CA GLY A 124 17.65 -1.04 -7.85
C GLY A 124 16.52 -1.99 -8.23
N SER A 125 16.25 -3.03 -7.45
CA SER A 125 15.05 -3.84 -7.62
C SER A 125 13.80 -3.00 -7.32
N PRO A 126 12.65 -3.28 -7.98
CA PRO A 126 11.44 -2.52 -7.76
C PRO A 126 10.67 -2.98 -6.51
N GLY A 127 11.40 -3.38 -5.48
CA GLY A 127 10.90 -3.70 -4.15
C GLY A 127 10.92 -2.50 -3.23
N PHE A 128 9.97 -2.45 -2.30
CA PHE A 128 9.89 -1.41 -1.28
C PHE A 128 9.41 -1.94 0.07
N PHE A 129 9.75 -1.18 1.11
CA PHE A 129 9.29 -1.36 2.48
C PHE A 129 8.56 -0.10 2.96
N GLY A 130 7.60 -0.26 3.88
CA GLY A 130 6.94 0.86 4.56
C GLY A 130 6.35 0.44 5.89
N SER A 131 6.00 1.44 6.70
CA SER A 131 5.31 1.21 7.97
C SER A 131 4.29 2.31 8.24
N SER A 132 3.13 1.95 8.78
CA SER A 132 2.07 2.89 9.16
C SER A 132 1.39 2.42 10.43
N ILE A 133 0.95 3.36 11.26
CA ILE A 133 -0.04 3.07 12.31
C ILE A 133 -1.42 3.03 11.64
N ASP A 134 -2.32 2.22 12.18
CA ASP A 134 -3.75 2.28 11.84
C ASP A 134 -4.33 3.58 12.40
N ILE A 135 -4.63 4.54 11.52
CA ILE A 135 -5.10 5.88 11.90
C ILE A 135 -6.57 5.85 12.36
N ALA A 136 -7.34 4.86 11.90
CA ALA A 136 -8.77 4.77 12.17
C ALA A 136 -9.10 3.87 13.37
N GLU A 137 -8.11 3.19 13.94
CA GLU A 137 -8.27 2.13 14.97
C GLU A 137 -9.23 1.00 14.54
N GLU A 138 -9.54 0.90 13.23
CA GLU A 138 -10.54 -0.02 12.68
C GLU A 138 -10.11 -1.49 12.77
N THR A 139 -8.80 -1.74 12.79
CA THR A 139 -8.22 -3.08 12.69
C THR A 139 -7.66 -3.60 14.02
N GLN A 140 -7.85 -2.88 15.13
CA GLN A 140 -7.22 -3.21 16.42
C GLN A 140 -8.13 -4.01 17.37
N PRO A 141 -7.85 -5.30 17.63
CA PRO A 141 -8.41 -5.97 18.80
C PRO A 141 -7.82 -5.41 20.11
N PRO A 142 -8.56 -5.46 21.23
CA PRO A 142 -8.15 -4.85 22.50
C PRO A 142 -6.86 -5.41 23.11
N SER A 143 -6.37 -6.56 22.63
CA SER A 143 -5.10 -7.19 23.05
C SER A 143 -3.91 -6.89 22.15
N GLN A 144 -4.07 -6.02 21.13
CA GLN A 144 -2.99 -5.69 20.20
C GLN A 144 -2.06 -4.62 20.76
N MET A 145 -0.75 -4.81 20.58
CA MET A 145 0.22 -3.77 20.90
C MET A 145 0.06 -2.60 19.92
N ARG A 146 0.13 -1.35 20.39
CA ARG A 146 0.16 -0.14 19.56
C ARG A 146 1.49 0.02 18.83
N LEU A 147 1.78 -0.91 17.93
CA LEU A 147 2.94 -0.91 17.05
C LEU A 147 2.49 -0.64 15.61
N PRO A 148 3.37 -0.12 14.73
CA PRO A 148 3.03 0.07 13.34
C PRO A 148 2.89 -1.27 12.61
N TRP A 149 2.00 -1.30 11.64
CA TRP A 149 1.98 -2.31 10.59
C TRP A 149 3.21 -2.13 9.71
N THR A 150 3.71 -3.23 9.14
CA THR A 150 4.77 -3.18 8.13
C THR A 150 4.27 -3.70 6.78
N PHE A 151 4.76 -3.11 5.71
CA PHE A 151 4.32 -3.36 4.35
C PHE A 151 5.52 -3.62 3.46
N HIS A 152 5.51 -4.72 2.73
CA HIS A 152 6.55 -5.07 1.78
C HIS A 152 5.90 -5.18 0.42
N GLY A 153 6.37 -4.44 -0.57
CA GLY A 153 5.77 -4.44 -1.90
C GLY A 153 6.79 -4.60 -3.01
N TYR A 154 6.28 -4.95 -4.18
CA TYR A 154 7.05 -5.12 -5.42
C TYR A 154 6.21 -4.63 -6.60
N ILE A 155 6.82 -3.83 -7.47
CA ILE A 155 6.16 -3.27 -8.66
C ILE A 155 6.80 -3.83 -9.93
N SER A 156 6.00 -4.23 -10.91
CA SER A 156 6.47 -4.68 -12.22
C SER A 156 5.65 -4.09 -13.37
N ILE A 157 6.12 -4.31 -14.61
CA ILE A 157 5.45 -4.00 -15.87
C ILE A 157 4.93 -5.29 -16.47
#